data_AF-A0A258M932-F1
#
_entry.id   AF-A0A258M932-F1
#
_cell.length_a   1.000
_cell.length_b   1.000
_cell.length_c   1.000
_cell.angle_alpha   90.00
_cell.angle_beta   90.00
_cell.angle_gamma   90.00
#
_symmetry.space_group_name_H-M   'P 1'
#
loop_
_entity.id
_entity.type
_entity.pdbx_description
1 polymer ?
#
loop_
_entity_poly.entity_id
_entity_poly.type
_entity_poly.pdbx_seq_one_letter_code
_entity_poly.pdbx_strand_id
1 'polypeptide(L)' 'MKQLFSLLVLALGLAACNNDNTNTDNSNSSTAIPAPATLNYTVLNVYPHDTSSFTEGLFLHEGDFLEST' A
#
# COMPACT_ATOMS: atom_id res chain seq x y z
N MET A 1 49.50 -10.93 -24.97
CA MET A 1 48.52 -11.74 -24.20
C MET A 1 47.58 -10.90 -23.34
N LYS A 2 48.08 -9.95 -22.51
CA LYS A 2 47.23 -9.10 -21.65
C LYS A 2 46.23 -8.21 -22.41
N GLN A 3 46.62 -7.67 -23.57
CA GLN A 3 45.74 -6.84 -24.41
C GLN A 3 44.60 -7.65 -25.05
N LEU A 4 44.84 -8.92 -25.37
CA LEU A 4 43.82 -9.84 -25.90
C LEU A 4 42.83 -10.23 -24.80
N PHE A 5 43.30 -10.39 -23.57
CA PHE A 5 42.45 -10.67 -22.41
C PHE A 5 41.54 -9.48 -22.08
N SER A 6 42.06 -8.25 -22.19
CA SER A 6 41.28 -7.02 -21.99
C SER A 6 40.17 -6.85 -23.04
N LEU A 7 40.46 -7.15 -24.30
CA LEU A 7 39.49 -7.07 -25.39
C LEU A 7 38.36 -8.11 -25.25
N LEU A 8 38.69 -9.30 -24.75
CA LEU A 8 37.72 -10.37 -24.52
C LEU A 8 36.74 -10.01 -23.39
N VAL A 9 37.24 -9.47 -22.27
CA VAL A 9 36.38 -9.03 -21.15
C VAL A 9 35.43 -7.90 -21.57
N LEU A 10 35.88 -6.97 -22.42
CA LEU A 10 35.04 -5.88 -22.91
C LEU A 10 33.95 -6.38 -23.88
N ALA A 11 34.24 -7.38 -24.71
CA ALA A 11 33.25 -7.98 -25.61
C ALA A 11 32.16 -8.75 -24.86
N LEU A 12 32.50 -9.44 -23.76
CA LEU A 12 31.53 -10.14 -22.92
C LEU A 12 30.60 -9.18 -22.16
N GLY A 13 31.06 -7.98 -21.80
CA GLY A 13 30.22 -6.97 -21.13
C GLY A 13 29.12 -6.40 -22.02
N LEU A 14 29.35 -6.30 -23.34
CA LEU A 14 28.39 -5.75 -24.30
C LEU A 14 27.26 -6.74 -24.65
N ALA A 15 27.51 -8.04 -24.53
CA ALA A 15 26.52 -9.09 -24.82
C ALA A 15 25.49 -9.30 -23.68
N ALA A 16 25.71 -8.72 -22.49
CA ALA A 16 24.83 -8.89 -21.33
C ALA A 16 23.58 -8.00 -21.34
N CYS A 17 23.51 -7.01 -22.23
CA CYS A 17 22.31 -6.19 -22.45
C CYS A 17 21.43 -6.82 -23.54
N ASN A 18 20.73 -7.91 -23.21
CA ASN A 18 19.61 -8.40 -24.01
C ASN A 18 18.33 -8.26 -23.18
N ASN A 19 17.64 -7.11 -23.31
CA ASN A 19 16.29 -6.94 -22.75
C ASN A 19 15.31 -7.66 -23.68
N ASP A 20 15.01 -8.93 -23.39
CA ASP A 20 13.84 -9.57 -23.95
C ASP A 20 12.61 -8.92 -23.32
N ASN A 21 12.03 -7.94 -24.00
CA ASN A 21 10.74 -7.40 -23.66
C ASN A 21 9.66 -8.40 -24.10
N THR A 22 9.55 -9.49 -23.37
CA THR A 22 8.35 -10.32 -23.41
C THR A 22 7.28 -9.58 -22.62
N ASN A 23 6.59 -8.65 -23.31
CA ASN A 23 5.26 -8.20 -22.90
C ASN A 23 4.33 -9.42 -22.96
N THR A 24 4.46 -10.28 -21.96
CA THR A 24 3.40 -11.20 -21.61
C THR A 24 2.37 -10.34 -20.91
N ASP A 25 1.49 -9.74 -21.70
CA ASP A 25 0.22 -9.23 -21.20
C ASP A 25 -0.53 -10.42 -20.64
N ASN A 26 -0.25 -10.71 -19.38
CA ASN A 26 -1.04 -11.58 -18.56
C ASN A 26 -2.40 -10.90 -18.46
N SER A 27 -3.30 -11.24 -19.39
CA SER A 27 -4.73 -10.99 -19.28
C SER A 27 -5.28 -11.85 -18.15
N ASN A 28 -4.76 -11.64 -16.95
CA ASN A 28 -5.39 -12.02 -15.73
C ASN A 28 -6.56 -11.05 -15.61
N SER A 29 -7.74 -11.53 -15.98
CA SER A 29 -9.01 -10.89 -15.66
C SER A 29 -9.04 -10.76 -14.14
N SER A 30 -8.48 -9.66 -13.65
CA SER A 30 -8.48 -9.29 -12.25
C SER A 30 -9.94 -9.02 -11.94
N THR A 31 -10.59 -9.96 -11.27
CA THR A 31 -11.91 -9.75 -10.67
C THR A 31 -11.82 -8.43 -9.90
N ALA A 32 -12.44 -7.38 -10.43
CA ALA A 32 -12.32 -6.05 -9.86
C ALA A 32 -12.83 -6.11 -8.42
N ILE A 33 -11.96 -5.75 -7.47
CA ILE A 33 -12.35 -5.60 -6.07
C ILE A 33 -13.47 -4.55 -6.05
N PRO A 34 -14.67 -4.86 -5.53
CA PRO A 34 -15.76 -3.90 -5.49
C PRO A 34 -15.35 -2.70 -4.63
N ALA A 35 -15.82 -1.51 -5.02
CA ALA A 35 -15.63 -0.33 -4.20
C ALA A 35 -16.26 -0.54 -2.81
N PRO A 36 -15.71 0.06 -1.74
CA PRO A 36 -16.32 0.03 -0.42
C PRO A 36 -17.77 0.52 -0.45
N ALA A 37 -18.64 -0.12 0.32
CA ALA A 37 -20.03 0.30 0.42
C ALA A 37 -20.16 1.61 1.19
N THR A 38 -21.02 2.52 0.72
CA THR A 38 -21.41 3.73 1.46
C THR A 38 -22.43 3.37 2.52
N LEU A 39 -22.13 3.68 3.79
CA LEU A 39 -23.05 3.47 4.92
C LEU A 39 -23.72 4.80 5.31
N ASN A 40 -25.03 4.78 5.46
CA ASN A 40 -25.80 5.90 6.04
C ASN A 40 -25.93 5.71 7.57
N TYR A 41 -26.17 6.80 8.29
CA TYR A 41 -26.41 6.77 9.73
C TYR A 41 -27.61 7.63 10.12
N THR A 42 -28.12 7.42 11.33
CA THR A 42 -29.15 8.27 11.95
C THR A 42 -28.72 8.57 13.37
N VAL A 43 -28.90 9.81 13.82
CA VAL A 43 -28.57 10.22 15.18
C VAL A 43 -29.67 9.72 16.11
N LEU A 44 -29.33 8.78 17.00
CA LEU A 44 -30.26 8.26 18.01
C LEU A 44 -30.24 9.10 19.29
N ASN A 45 -29.04 9.47 19.76
CA ASN A 45 -28.82 10.23 20.99
C ASN A 45 -27.63 11.19 20.81
N VAL A 46 -27.58 12.24 21.63
CA VAL A 46 -26.48 13.21 21.70
C VAL A 46 -26.06 13.36 23.16
N TYR A 47 -24.78 13.20 23.44
CA TYR A 47 -24.18 13.35 24.77
C TYR A 47 -23.16 14.51 24.76
N PRO A 48 -23.02 15.27 25.86
CA PRO A 48 -22.02 16.33 25.95
C PRO A 48 -20.61 15.73 25.89
N HIS A 49 -19.70 16.41 25.18
CA HIS A 49 -18.27 16.09 25.10
C HIS A 49 -17.46 17.34 25.42
N ASP A 50 -16.30 17.16 26.06
CA ASP A 50 -15.41 18.27 26.41
C ASP A 50 -14.71 18.79 25.14
N THR A 51 -15.04 20.02 24.73
CA THR A 51 -14.49 20.63 23.52
C THR A 51 -13.01 20.99 23.62
N SER A 52 -12.41 20.86 24.81
CA SER A 52 -10.97 21.04 25.02
C SER A 52 -10.18 19.73 24.92
N SER A 53 -10.85 18.57 24.84
CA SER A 53 -10.23 17.26 24.68
C SER A 53 -9.97 16.94 23.21
N PHE A 54 -8.72 16.57 22.90
CA PHE A 54 -8.32 16.07 21.58
C PHE A 54 -8.32 14.54 21.63
N THR A 55 -9.37 13.92 21.12
CA THR A 55 -9.60 12.48 21.24
C THR A 55 -8.56 11.66 20.48
N GLU A 56 -7.67 10.98 21.21
CA GLU A 56 -6.67 10.07 20.61
C GLU A 56 -7.12 8.60 20.64
N GLY A 57 -8.24 8.32 21.32
CA GLY A 57 -8.88 7.00 21.36
C GLY A 57 -10.16 7.04 22.19
N LEU A 58 -11.14 6.19 21.84
CA LEU A 58 -12.43 6.09 22.54
C LEU A 58 -12.87 4.63 22.64
N PHE A 59 -13.18 4.18 23.86
CA PHE A 59 -13.63 2.83 24.15
C PHE A 59 -14.80 2.85 25.15
N LEU A 60 -15.78 1.95 24.97
CA LEU A 60 -16.87 1.77 25.93
C LEU A 60 -16.58 0.53 26.79
N HIS A 61 -16.46 0.72 28.09
CA HIS A 61 -16.22 -0.37 29.05
C HIS A 61 -17.20 -0.27 30.21
N GLU A 62 -17.95 -1.35 30.47
CA GLU A 62 -18.88 -1.43 31.60
C GLU A 62 -19.92 -0.29 31.68
N GLY A 63 -20.21 0.36 30.55
CA GLY A 63 -21.16 1.48 30.47
C GLY A 63 -20.50 2.86 30.48
N ASP A 64 -19.19 2.93 30.70
CA ASP A 64 -18.42 4.17 30.73
C ASP A 64 -17.60 4.38 29.46
N PHE A 65 -17.47 5.64 29.06
CA PHE A 65 -16.57 6.06 28.00
C PHE A 65 -15.16 6.26 28.57
N LEU A 66 -14.20 5.50 28.04
CA LEU A 66 -12.77 5.66 28.28
C LEU A 66 -12.16 6.36 27.07
N GLU A 67 -11.59 7.55 27.30
CA GLU A 67 -11.01 8.38 26.25
C GLU A 67 -9.50 8.57 26.49
N SER A 68 -8.67 8.39 25.45
CA SER A 68 -7.23 8.66 25.51
C SER A 68 -6.92 10.13 25.25
N THR A 69 -5.85 10.64 25.85
CA THR A 69 -5.28 11.98 25.63
C THR A 69 -3.90 11.88 24.99
#